data_AF-A0A4Q4KPS8-F1
#
_entry.id   AF-A0A4Q4KPS8-F1
#
_cell.length_a   1.000
_cell.length_b   1.000
_cell.length_c   1.000
_cell.angle_alpha   90.00
_cell.angle_beta   90.00
_cell.angle_gamma   90.00
#
_symmetry.space_group_name_H-M   'P 1'
#
loop_
_entity.id
_entity.type
_entity.pdbx_description
1 polymer ?
#
loop_
_entity_poly.entity_id
_entity_poly.type
_entity_poly.pdbx_seq_one_letter_code
_entity_poly.pdbx_strand_id
1 'polypeptide(L)'
;MDNEKKLNILGLIIKIVIAVPALIFGFIVMTSGVNAESDELVKQSFMDSFAFSGVANISFYAIILAVILVLVFFVVLLVTRPVQAIKSILGIIVAAVLFFILYSIGTTDTVESLNVTGDITASAATLDFTHAGIYTAIIGIAVCSVLAMFMGLIVKLIRN
;
A
#
# COMPACT_ATOMS: atom_id res chain seq x y z
N MET A 1 -4.09 31.03 -11.59
CA MET A 1 -2.71 31.02 -12.14
C MET A 1 -1.62 30.87 -11.08
N ASP A 2 -1.42 31.76 -10.11
CA ASP A 2 -0.31 31.61 -9.14
C ASP A 2 -0.47 30.46 -8.13
N ASN A 3 -1.68 30.24 -7.61
CA ASN A 3 -1.92 29.13 -6.68
C ASN A 3 -1.84 27.74 -7.35
N GLU A 4 -2.24 27.63 -8.61
CA GLU A 4 -2.13 26.37 -9.38
C GLU A 4 -0.67 26.03 -9.65
N LYS A 5 0.17 27.03 -9.98
CA LYS A 5 1.61 26.84 -10.11
C LYS A 5 2.24 26.41 -8.79
N LYS A 6 1.86 27.03 -7.66
CA LYS A 6 2.35 26.64 -6.33
C LYS A 6 1.94 25.22 -5.94
N LEU A 7 0.70 24.82 -6.22
CA LEU A 7 0.22 23.45 -5.97
C LEU A 7 0.93 22.42 -6.85
N ASN A 8 1.18 22.73 -8.13
CA ASN A 8 1.95 21.86 -9.02
C ASN A 8 3.41 21.73 -8.58
N ILE A 9 4.04 22.82 -8.14
CA ILE A 9 5.40 22.80 -7.62
C ILE A 9 5.47 21.99 -6.32
N LEU A 10 4.50 22.15 -5.41
CA LEU A 10 4.41 21.36 -4.19
C LEU A 10 4.25 19.86 -4.49
N GLY A 11 3.34 19.53 -5.43
CA GLY A 11 3.15 18.15 -5.88
C GLY A 11 4.40 17.55 -6.54
N LEU A 12 5.16 18.35 -7.29
CA LEU A 12 6.43 17.95 -7.85
C LEU A 12 7.49 17.70 -6.76
N ILE A 13 7.60 18.60 -5.78
CA ILE A 13 8.54 18.46 -4.66
C ILE A 13 8.25 17.19 -3.87
N ILE A 14 6.98 16.91 -3.54
CA ILE A 14 6.59 15.68 -2.84
C ILE A 14 7.00 14.44 -3.65
N LYS A 15 6.76 14.44 -4.96
CA LYS A 15 7.17 13.33 -5.84
C LYS A 15 8.69 13.16 -5.87
N ILE A 16 9.46 14.25 -5.95
CA ILE A 16 10.92 14.18 -5.99
C ILE A 16 11.49 13.75 -4.64
N VAL A 17 10.96 14.25 -3.52
CA VAL A 17 11.50 13.95 -2.19
C VAL A 17 11.14 12.54 -1.73
N ILE A 18 9.97 12.01 -2.12
CA ILE A 18 9.50 10.70 -1.64
C ILE A 18 9.66 9.62 -2.72
N ALA A 19 9.09 9.84 -3.92
CA ALA A 19 9.03 8.79 -4.93
C ALA A 19 10.38 8.52 -5.58
N VAL A 20 11.21 9.54 -5.81
CA VAL A 20 12.52 9.33 -6.46
C VAL A 20 13.48 8.53 -5.57
N PRO A 21 13.69 8.87 -4.27
CA PRO A 21 14.48 8.02 -3.38
C PRO A 21 13.90 6.61 -3.24
N ALA A 22 12.58 6.47 -3.12
CA ALA A 22 11.94 5.15 -3.06
C ALA A 22 12.28 4.29 -4.28
N LEU A 23 12.22 4.87 -5.48
CA LEU A 23 12.53 4.19 -6.73
C LEU A 23 14.02 3.86 -6.84
N ILE A 24 14.91 4.77 -6.44
CA ILE A 24 16.36 4.53 -6.49
C ILE A 24 16.75 3.40 -5.53
N PHE A 25 16.35 3.49 -4.27
CA PHE A 25 16.63 2.44 -3.29
C PHE A 25 15.96 1.12 -3.66
N GLY A 26 14.70 1.16 -4.14
CA GLY A 26 13.98 0.00 -4.63
C GLY A 26 14.70 -0.66 -5.80
N PHE A 27 15.19 0.13 -6.75
CA PHE A 27 15.95 -0.40 -7.89
C PHE A 27 17.26 -1.03 -7.46
N ILE A 28 18.00 -0.44 -6.51
CA ILE A 28 19.23 -1.03 -5.94
C ILE A 28 18.92 -2.36 -5.25
N VAL A 29 17.83 -2.44 -4.48
CA VAL A 29 17.39 -3.67 -3.82
C VAL A 29 17.01 -4.75 -4.83
N MET A 30 16.24 -4.40 -5.86
CA MET A 30 15.81 -5.34 -6.91
C MET A 30 16.97 -5.83 -7.80
N THR A 31 17.99 -5.00 -8.01
CA THR A 31 19.15 -5.33 -8.86
C THR A 31 20.31 -5.96 -8.10
N SER A 32 20.18 -6.13 -6.78
CA SER A 32 21.22 -6.71 -5.91
C SER A 32 21.58 -8.16 -6.22
N GLY A 33 20.70 -8.90 -6.92
CA GLY A 33 20.89 -10.32 -7.23
C GLY A 33 20.67 -11.26 -6.05
N VAL A 34 20.35 -10.73 -4.86
CA VAL A 34 20.04 -11.52 -3.67
C VAL A 34 18.59 -11.99 -3.74
N ASN A 35 18.37 -13.29 -3.58
CA ASN A 35 17.05 -13.93 -3.67
C ASN A 35 16.84 -14.96 -2.55
N ALA A 36 15.66 -15.58 -2.54
CA ALA A 36 15.28 -16.58 -1.53
C ALA A 36 16.19 -17.82 -1.50
N GLU A 37 16.94 -18.09 -2.57
CA GLU A 37 17.87 -19.23 -2.69
C GLU A 37 19.32 -18.85 -2.36
N SER A 38 19.60 -17.58 -2.12
CA SER A 38 20.95 -17.10 -1.77
C SER A 38 21.39 -17.59 -0.38
N ASP A 39 22.71 -17.68 -0.18
CA ASP A 39 23.32 -18.04 1.10
C ASP A 39 22.83 -17.11 2.24
N GLU A 40 22.64 -17.68 3.43
CA GLU A 40 22.15 -16.96 4.61
C GLU A 40 23.04 -15.76 4.98
N LEU A 41 24.36 -15.88 4.84
CA LEU A 41 25.29 -14.78 5.13
C LEU A 41 25.13 -13.61 4.14
N VAL A 42 24.86 -13.92 2.87
CA VAL A 42 24.63 -12.92 1.82
C VAL A 42 23.29 -12.21 2.06
N LYS A 43 22.26 -12.95 2.48
CA LYS A 43 20.96 -12.39 2.84
C LYS A 43 21.06 -11.44 4.03
N GLN A 44 21.74 -11.84 5.11
CA GLN A 44 21.90 -10.98 6.28
C GLN A 44 22.69 -9.70 5.95
N SER A 45 23.83 -9.83 5.26
CA SER A 45 24.60 -8.67 4.82
C SER A 45 23.81 -7.73 3.91
N PHE A 46 22.87 -8.27 3.12
CA PHE A 46 21.98 -7.49 2.28
C PHE A 46 20.88 -6.79 3.09
N MET A 47 20.28 -7.46 4.06
CA MET A 47 19.29 -6.87 4.97
C MET A 47 19.88 -5.73 5.81
N ASP A 48 21.15 -5.86 6.21
CA ASP A 48 21.89 -4.83 6.93
C ASP A 48 22.40 -3.70 6.01
N SER A 49 22.21 -3.82 4.70
CA SER A 49 22.70 -2.82 3.75
C SER A 49 21.95 -1.49 3.87
N PHE A 50 22.66 -0.41 3.58
CA PHE A 50 22.09 0.93 3.53
C PHE A 50 20.90 1.03 2.55
N ALA A 51 20.95 0.31 1.44
CA ALA A 51 19.88 0.33 0.45
C ALA A 51 18.61 -0.35 0.97
N PHE A 52 18.74 -1.51 1.62
CA PHE A 52 17.60 -2.22 2.19
C PHE A 52 16.94 -1.42 3.33
N SER A 53 17.77 -0.89 4.25
CA SER A 53 17.30 0.02 5.31
C SER A 53 16.64 1.28 4.74
N GLY A 54 17.18 1.85 3.66
CA GLY A 54 16.59 2.98 2.94
C GLY A 54 15.19 2.70 2.42
N VAL A 55 14.98 1.57 1.73
CA VAL A 55 13.65 1.15 1.25
C VAL A 55 12.68 0.92 2.40
N ALA A 56 13.11 0.22 3.45
CA ALA A 56 12.27 -0.09 4.59
C ALA A 56 11.77 1.18 5.28
N ASN A 57 12.66 2.13 5.57
CA ASN A 57 12.31 3.39 6.23
C ASN A 57 11.39 4.27 5.39
N ILE A 58 11.67 4.40 4.08
CA ILE A 58 10.80 5.16 3.17
C ILE A 58 9.40 4.53 3.12
N SER A 59 9.31 3.20 3.10
CA SER A 59 8.03 2.49 3.13
C SER A 59 7.25 2.79 4.40
N PHE A 60 7.89 2.79 5.57
CA PHE A 60 7.25 3.18 6.83
C PHE A 60 6.73 4.62 6.80
N TYR A 61 7.55 5.57 6.35
CA TYR A 61 7.11 6.97 6.23
C TYR A 61 5.95 7.13 5.25
N ALA A 62 5.97 6.43 4.12
CA ALA A 62 4.90 6.47 3.13
C ALA A 62 3.59 5.93 3.71
N ILE A 63 3.62 4.82 4.48
CA ILE A 63 2.44 4.26 5.14
C ILE A 63 1.86 5.26 6.14
N ILE A 64 2.69 5.83 7.03
CA ILE A 64 2.24 6.79 8.04
C ILE A 64 1.61 8.02 7.37
N LEU A 65 2.28 8.57 6.36
CA LEU A 65 1.80 9.76 5.63
C LEU A 65 0.51 9.46 4.87
N ALA A 66 0.39 8.28 4.25
CA ALA A 66 -0.84 7.84 3.60
C ALA A 66 -2.02 7.75 4.58
N VAL A 67 -1.81 7.16 5.76
CA VAL A 67 -2.84 7.08 6.81
C VAL A 67 -3.28 8.47 7.24
N ILE A 68 -2.33 9.39 7.51
CA ILE A 68 -2.66 10.78 7.89
C ILE A 68 -3.47 11.46 6.80
N LEU A 69 -3.05 11.36 5.53
CA LEU A 69 -3.77 11.97 4.41
C LEU A 69 -5.18 11.41 4.25
N VAL A 70 -5.36 10.10 4.40
CA VAL A 70 -6.68 9.45 4.35
C VAL A 70 -7.58 9.99 5.47
N LEU A 71 -7.08 10.07 6.70
CA LEU A 71 -7.84 10.59 7.83
C LEU A 71 -8.23 12.07 7.62
N VAL A 72 -7.28 12.92 7.21
CA VAL A 72 -7.55 14.33 6.90
C VAL A 72 -8.59 14.46 5.80
N PHE A 73 -8.47 13.65 4.74
CA PHE A 73 -9.44 13.62 3.64
C PHE A 73 -10.84 13.31 4.14
N PHE A 74 -11.01 12.28 4.98
CA PHE A 74 -12.32 11.94 5.55
C PHE A 74 -12.88 13.02 6.46
N VAL A 75 -12.06 13.63 7.32
CA VAL A 75 -12.49 14.73 8.19
C VAL A 75 -12.98 15.92 7.37
N VAL A 76 -12.20 16.34 6.37
CA VAL A 76 -12.58 17.45 5.48
C VAL A 76 -13.84 17.11 4.70
N LEU A 77 -13.97 15.88 4.18
CA LEU A 77 -15.14 15.45 3.42
C LEU A 77 -16.40 15.40 4.31
N LEU A 78 -16.26 14.99 5.56
CA LEU A 78 -17.36 14.94 6.53
C LEU A 78 -17.88 16.33 6.87
N VAL A 79 -16.98 17.31 7.06
CA VAL A 79 -17.34 18.70 7.32
C VAL A 79 -17.95 19.39 6.09
N THR A 80 -17.37 19.17 4.91
CA THR A 80 -17.77 19.89 3.69
C THR A 80 -18.95 19.27 2.96
N ARG A 81 -19.04 17.93 2.92
CA ARG A 81 -20.02 17.17 2.13
C ARG A 81 -20.43 15.86 2.86
N PRO A 82 -21.16 15.93 3.98
CA PRO A 82 -21.43 14.78 4.84
C PRO A 82 -22.13 13.61 4.13
N VAL A 83 -23.07 13.89 3.23
CA VAL A 83 -23.76 12.84 2.44
C VAL A 83 -22.79 12.08 1.54
N GLN A 84 -21.78 12.75 0.98
CA GLN A 84 -20.74 12.10 0.19
C GLN A 84 -19.77 11.32 1.08
N ALA A 85 -19.44 11.86 2.26
CA ALA A 85 -18.63 11.15 3.24
C ALA A 85 -19.26 9.81 3.66
N ILE A 86 -20.58 9.77 3.88
CA ILE A 86 -21.30 8.52 4.20
C ILE A 86 -21.17 7.49 3.07
N LYS A 87 -21.27 7.91 1.80
CA LYS A 87 -21.05 7.00 0.65
C LYS A 87 -19.62 6.48 0.60
N SER A 88 -18.63 7.31 0.91
CA SER A 88 -17.23 6.87 0.99
C SER A 88 -16.99 5.88 2.14
N ILE A 89 -17.67 6.05 3.28
CA ILE A 89 -17.62 5.12 4.41
C ILE A 89 -18.16 3.75 4.02
N LEU A 90 -19.21 3.66 3.19
CA LEU A 90 -19.71 2.37 2.68
C LEU A 90 -18.62 1.58 1.94
N GLY A 91 -17.79 2.24 1.16
CA GLY A 91 -16.65 1.59 0.48
C GLY A 91 -15.64 1.01 1.48
N ILE A 92 -15.35 1.73 2.56
CA ILE A 92 -14.48 1.23 3.64
C ILE A 92 -15.11 0.03 4.33
N ILE A 93 -16.42 0.08 4.61
CA ILE A 93 -17.13 -1.04 5.25
C ILE A 93 -17.05 -2.30 4.38
N VAL A 94 -17.28 -2.17 3.07
CA VAL A 94 -17.17 -3.31 2.14
C VAL A 94 -15.75 -3.88 2.12
N ALA A 95 -14.73 -3.00 2.10
CA ALA A 95 -13.34 -3.43 2.19
C ALA A 95 -13.02 -4.11 3.53
N ALA A 96 -13.57 -3.62 4.63
CA ALA A 96 -13.41 -4.23 5.96
C ALA A 96 -14.08 -5.60 6.04
N VAL A 97 -15.27 -5.77 5.45
CA VAL A 97 -15.94 -7.07 5.37
C VAL A 97 -15.11 -8.05 4.55
N LEU A 98 -14.60 -7.64 3.38
CA LEU A 98 -13.70 -8.46 2.57
C LEU A 98 -12.44 -8.85 3.37
N PHE A 99 -11.83 -7.90 4.06
CA PHE A 99 -10.68 -8.14 4.91
C PHE A 99 -10.98 -9.20 5.97
N PHE A 100 -12.09 -9.09 6.70
CA PHE A 100 -12.44 -10.07 7.73
C PHE A 100 -12.75 -11.45 7.17
N ILE A 101 -13.34 -11.53 5.97
CA ILE A 101 -13.53 -12.81 5.28
C ILE A 101 -12.17 -13.45 4.97
N LEU A 102 -11.25 -12.69 4.37
CA LEU A 102 -9.90 -13.19 4.04
C LEU A 102 -9.10 -13.54 5.31
N TYR A 103 -9.20 -12.72 6.36
CA TYR A 103 -8.55 -12.97 7.64
C TYR A 103 -9.09 -14.25 8.30
N SER A 104 -10.39 -14.51 8.17
CA SER A 104 -11.00 -15.74 8.70
C SER A 104 -10.65 -16.99 7.90
N ILE A 105 -10.33 -16.85 6.62
CA ILE A 105 -9.78 -17.94 5.80
C ILE A 105 -8.35 -18.27 6.25
N GLY A 106 -7.59 -17.25 6.64
CA GLY A 106 -6.20 -17.37 7.05
C GLY A 106 -5.26 -17.57 5.87
N THR A 107 -3.96 -17.65 6.15
CA THR A 107 -2.93 -17.98 5.16
C THR A 107 -2.39 -19.40 5.35
N THR A 108 -1.91 -19.98 4.25
CA THR A 108 -1.07 -21.19 4.28
C THR A 108 0.42 -20.87 4.46
N ASP A 109 0.78 -19.58 4.43
CA ASP A 109 2.15 -19.12 4.61
C ASP A 109 2.63 -19.37 6.05
N THR A 110 3.84 -19.88 6.20
CA THR A 110 4.50 -20.08 7.49
C THR A 110 5.75 -19.20 7.61
N VAL A 111 6.23 -19.03 8.84
CA VAL A 111 7.51 -18.32 9.09
C VAL A 111 8.67 -18.97 8.30
N GLU A 112 8.63 -20.30 8.19
CA GLU A 112 9.59 -21.11 7.44
C GLU A 112 9.46 -20.88 5.92
N SER A 113 8.24 -20.87 5.38
CA SER A 113 8.03 -20.62 3.94
C SER A 113 8.38 -19.18 3.53
N LEU A 114 8.30 -18.24 4.48
CA LEU A 114 8.66 -16.83 4.30
C LEU A 114 10.13 -16.53 4.58
N ASN A 115 10.92 -17.53 4.98
CA ASN A 115 12.34 -17.42 5.27
C ASN A 115 12.67 -16.25 6.21
N VAL A 116 11.84 -16.05 7.25
CA VAL A 116 12.02 -14.97 8.22
C VAL A 116 13.18 -15.33 9.14
N THR A 117 14.37 -14.79 8.85
CA THR A 117 15.58 -15.00 9.67
C THR A 117 15.59 -14.12 10.92
N GLY A 118 16.12 -14.68 12.03
CA GLY A 118 16.30 -14.00 13.32
C GLY A 118 15.28 -14.44 14.39
N ASP A 119 15.39 -13.90 15.60
CA ASP A 119 14.45 -14.15 16.72
C ASP A 119 13.04 -13.53 16.47
N ILE A 120 12.78 -13.10 15.23
CA ILE A 120 11.54 -12.49 14.78
C ILE A 120 10.53 -13.60 14.51
N THR A 121 9.85 -14.01 15.57
CA THR A 121 8.69 -14.89 15.48
C THR A 121 7.47 -14.05 15.12
N ALA A 122 7.00 -14.14 13.87
CA ALA A 122 5.68 -13.62 13.51
C ALA A 122 4.62 -14.59 14.05
N SER A 123 3.69 -14.09 14.87
CA SER A 123 2.57 -14.91 15.31
C SER A 123 1.70 -15.31 14.10
N ALA A 124 1.04 -16.46 14.15
CA ALA A 124 0.11 -16.89 13.09
C ALA A 124 -0.94 -15.80 12.79
N ALA A 125 -1.47 -15.15 13.83
CA ALA A 125 -2.39 -14.02 13.68
C ALA A 125 -1.78 -12.84 12.91
N THR A 126 -0.48 -12.56 13.07
CA THR A 126 0.22 -11.50 12.33
C THR A 126 0.37 -11.86 10.85
N LEU A 127 0.64 -13.13 10.55
CA LEU A 127 0.73 -13.64 9.17
C LEU A 127 -0.64 -13.57 8.48
N ASP A 128 -1.69 -14.08 9.14
CA ASP A 128 -3.07 -14.04 8.65
C ASP A 128 -3.54 -12.60 8.40
N PHE A 129 -3.26 -11.69 9.34
CA PHE A 129 -3.62 -10.28 9.23
C PHE A 129 -2.94 -9.61 8.04
N THR A 130 -1.64 -9.84 7.88
CA THR A 130 -0.85 -9.24 6.79
C THR A 130 -1.28 -9.79 5.44
N HIS A 131 -1.49 -11.10 5.33
CA HIS A 131 -1.98 -11.75 4.13
C HIS A 131 -3.35 -11.21 3.71
N ALA A 132 -4.31 -11.18 4.63
CA ALA A 132 -5.64 -10.63 4.37
C ALA A 132 -5.59 -9.16 3.95
N GLY A 133 -4.71 -8.37 4.58
CA GLY A 133 -4.50 -6.96 4.24
C GLY A 133 -3.99 -6.75 2.81
N ILE A 134 -2.96 -7.52 2.42
CA ILE A 134 -2.38 -7.47 1.07
C ILE A 134 -3.43 -7.84 0.02
N TYR A 135 -4.15 -8.96 0.21
CA TYR A 135 -5.17 -9.39 -0.75
C TYR A 135 -6.34 -8.40 -0.82
N THR A 136 -6.77 -7.84 0.30
CA THR A 136 -7.80 -6.80 0.31
C THR A 136 -7.36 -5.58 -0.52
N ALA A 137 -6.11 -5.14 -0.37
CA ALA A 137 -5.56 -4.03 -1.13
C ALA A 137 -5.47 -4.36 -2.64
N ILE A 138 -4.95 -5.53 -3.01
CA ILE A 138 -4.83 -5.97 -4.41
C ILE A 138 -6.20 -6.08 -5.07
N ILE A 139 -7.17 -6.72 -4.41
CA ILE A 139 -8.54 -6.86 -4.92
C ILE A 139 -9.18 -5.47 -5.04
N GLY A 140 -9.01 -4.60 -4.04
CA GLY A 140 -9.51 -3.23 -4.08
C GLY A 140 -8.98 -2.44 -5.26
N ILE A 141 -7.66 -2.51 -5.50
CA ILE A 141 -7.01 -1.88 -6.66
C ILE A 141 -7.56 -2.47 -7.95
N ALA A 142 -7.62 -3.79 -8.09
CA ALA A 142 -8.09 -4.47 -9.29
C ALA A 142 -9.55 -4.08 -9.63
N VAL A 143 -10.45 -4.15 -8.64
CA VAL A 143 -11.86 -3.77 -8.79
C VAL A 143 -11.99 -2.29 -9.17
N CYS A 144 -11.26 -1.40 -8.49
CA CYS A 144 -11.27 0.03 -8.82
C CYS A 144 -10.75 0.30 -10.24
N SER A 145 -9.68 -0.37 -10.65
CA SER A 145 -9.11 -0.25 -12.01
C SER A 145 -10.09 -0.72 -13.07
N VAL A 146 -10.75 -1.87 -12.86
CA VAL A 146 -11.77 -2.40 -13.78
C VAL A 146 -12.95 -1.43 -13.86
N LEU A 147 -13.49 -0.99 -12.71
CA LEU A 147 -14.59 -0.04 -12.68
C LEU A 147 -14.22 1.27 -13.37
N ALA A 148 -13.01 1.80 -13.16
CA ALA A 148 -12.55 3.03 -13.80
C ALA A 148 -12.44 2.89 -15.33
N MET A 149 -11.91 1.76 -15.84
CA MET A 149 -11.82 1.51 -17.28
C MET A 149 -13.20 1.42 -17.95
N PHE A 150 -14.16 0.76 -17.29
CA PHE A 150 -15.50 0.55 -17.86
C PHE A 150 -16.51 1.64 -17.47
N MET A 151 -16.16 2.60 -16.61
CA MET A 151 -17.06 3.65 -16.14
C MET A 151 -17.67 4.45 -17.30
N GLY A 152 -16.86 4.77 -18.32
CA GLY A 152 -17.36 5.48 -19.51
C GLY A 152 -18.40 4.68 -20.30
N LEU A 153 -18.27 3.36 -20.34
CA LEU A 153 -19.21 2.47 -21.04
C LEU A 153 -20.48 2.25 -20.20
N ILE A 154 -20.32 2.04 -18.89
CA ILE A 154 -21.43 1.87 -17.93
C ILE A 154 -22.30 3.13 -17.87
N VAL A 155 -21.69 4.32 -17.77
CA VAL A 155 -22.43 5.59 -17.75
C VAL A 155 -23.19 5.83 -19.05
N LYS A 156 -22.63 5.42 -20.19
CA LYS A 156 -23.29 5.52 -21.51
C LYS A 156 -24.45 4.55 -21.67
N LEU A 157 -24.38 3.36 -21.05
CA LEU A 157 -25.44 2.36 -21.06
C LEU A 157 -26.60 2.70 -20.11
N ILE A 158 -26.33 3.43 -19.02
CA ILE A 158 -27.35 3.85 -18.03
C ILE A 158 -28.06 5.16 -18.44
N ARG A 159 -27.42 6.01 -19.26
CA ARG A 159 -28.01 7.27 -19.75
C ARG A 159 -28.80 7.14 -21.05
N ASN A 160 -28.76 5.99 -21.72
CA ASN A 160 -29.61 5.65 -22.85
C ASN A 160 -30.79 4.78 -22.38
#